data_AF-A0AAW7YUF2-F1
#
_entry.id   AF-A0AAW7YUF2-F1
#
_cell.length_a   1.000
_cell.length_b   1.000
_cell.length_c   1.000
_cell.angle_alpha   90.00
_cell.angle_beta   90.00
_cell.angle_gamma   90.00
#
_symmetry.space_group_name_H-M   'P 1'
#
loop_
_entity.id
_entity.type
_entity.pdbx_description
1 polymer ?
#
loop_
_entity_poly.entity_id
_entity_poly.type
_entity_poly.pdbx_seq_one_letter_code
_entity_poly.pdbx_strand_id
1 'polypeptide(L)'
;FTGGHGVIFDFPDNKYAQNAINDIYNHGGIVSAVCHGIAGLLNAKNSKGRFIIDQYHLTGFSNVEDVLANRKNVVPFKFEDEIKR
;
A
#
# COMPACT_ATOMS: atom_id res chain seq x y z
N PHE A 1 5.22 5.12 5.69
CA PHE A 1 5.16 5.26 4.22
C PHE A 1 4.31 6.45 3.85
N THR A 2 4.89 7.43 3.18
CA THR A 2 4.18 8.63 2.69
C THR A 2 3.42 8.31 1.39
N GLY A 3 2.38 9.09 1.09
CA GLY A 3 1.56 8.93 -0.11
C GLY A 3 1.99 9.80 -1.29
N GLY A 4 1.01 10.12 -2.14
CA GLY A 4 1.19 10.79 -3.43
C GLY A 4 1.07 9.81 -4.60
N HIS A 5 0.51 10.23 -5.73
CA HIS A 5 0.22 9.34 -6.87
C HIS A 5 1.44 8.61 -7.44
N GLY A 6 2.67 9.11 -7.24
CA GLY A 6 3.86 8.43 -7.75
C GLY A 6 4.09 7.04 -7.12
N VAL A 7 3.69 6.86 -5.86
CA VAL A 7 4.01 5.63 -5.11
C VAL A 7 3.30 4.39 -5.65
N ILE A 8 2.22 4.55 -6.40
CA ILE A 8 1.50 3.42 -7.00
C ILE A 8 2.30 2.73 -8.12
N PHE A 9 3.32 3.42 -8.66
CA PHE A 9 4.12 2.92 -9.77
C PHE A 9 5.33 2.10 -9.32
N ASP A 10 5.85 2.37 -8.12
CA ASP A 10 7.11 1.78 -7.65
C ASP A 10 6.98 1.04 -6.31
N PHE A 11 6.09 1.45 -5.41
CA PHE A 11 6.00 0.83 -4.08
C PHE A 11 5.49 -0.61 -4.07
N PRO A 12 4.45 -1.01 -4.85
CA PRO A 12 3.89 -2.36 -4.75
C PRO A 12 4.95 -3.45 -4.90
N ASP A 13 5.90 -3.28 -5.83
CA ASP A 13 6.92 -4.30 -6.14
C ASP A 13 8.30 -3.97 -5.57
N ASN A 14 8.42 -2.93 -4.72
CA ASN A 14 9.70 -2.55 -4.14
C ASN A 14 10.13 -3.53 -3.04
N LYS A 15 11.06 -4.42 -3.38
CA LYS A 15 11.61 -5.44 -2.46
C LYS A 15 12.28 -4.84 -1.22
N TYR A 16 12.91 -3.67 -1.33
CA TYR A 16 13.54 -3.02 -0.17
C TYR A 16 12.49 -2.51 0.82
N ALA A 17 11.41 -1.91 0.32
CA ALA A 17 10.27 -1.50 1.14
C ALA A 17 9.61 -2.69 1.82
N GLN A 18 9.33 -3.77 1.08
CA GLN A 18 8.74 -5.00 1.62
C GLN A 18 9.63 -5.61 2.72
N ASN A 19 10.94 -5.68 2.51
CA ASN A 19 11.88 -6.18 3.51
C ASN A 19 11.89 -5.32 4.77
N ALA A 20 11.89 -3.99 4.64
CA ALA A 20 11.84 -3.08 5.78
C ALA A 20 10.52 -3.22 6.57
N ILE A 21 9.39 -3.35 5.88
CA ILE A 21 8.07 -3.60 6.50
C ILE A 21 8.10 -4.91 7.28
N ASN A 22 8.59 -5.98 6.66
CA ASN A 22 8.67 -7.30 7.27
C ASN A 22 9.56 -7.30 8.52
N ASP A 23 10.71 -6.63 8.46
CA ASP A 23 11.63 -6.52 9.58
C ASP A 23 10.97 -5.79 10.77
N ILE A 24 10.37 -4.62 10.53
CA ILE A 24 9.65 -3.86 11.56
C ILE A 24 8.50 -4.70 12.15
N TYR A 25 7.69 -5.31 11.29
CA TYR A 25 6.53 -6.11 11.70
C TYR A 25 6.92 -7.33 12.55
N ASN A 26 7.97 -8.07 12.14
CA ASN A 26 8.42 -9.26 12.84
C ASN A 26 9.02 -8.96 14.22
N HIS A 27 9.53 -7.74 14.43
CA HIS A 27 10.03 -7.26 15.72
C HIS A 27 8.95 -6.59 16.58
N GLY A 28 7.67 -6.66 16.20
CA GLY A 28 6.56 -6.07 16.93
C GLY A 28 6.49 -4.53 16.84
N GLY A 29 7.16 -3.95 15.85
CA GLY A 29 7.14 -2.52 15.58
C GLY A 29 5.87 -2.05 14.87
N ILE A 30 5.76 -0.73 14.71
CA ILE A 30 4.61 -0.08 14.06
C ILE A 30 4.97 0.28 12.61
N VAL A 31 4.14 -0.16 11.67
CA VAL A 31 4.18 0.29 10.27
C VAL A 31 2.96 1.16 10.01
N SER A 32 3.18 2.41 9.58
CA SER A 32 2.11 3.35 9.25
C SER A 32 2.21 3.82 7.80
N ALA A 33 1.06 4.10 7.19
CA ALA A 33 0.95 4.59 5.83
C ALA A 33 -0.24 5.54 5.69
N VAL A 34 -0.18 6.45 4.71
CA VAL A 34 -1.22 7.48 4.50
C VAL A 34 -1.47 7.71 3.00
N CYS A 35 -2.71 8.02 2.62
CA CYS A 35 -3.13 8.25 1.23
C CYS A 35 -2.81 7.02 0.36
N HIS A 36 -2.00 7.19 -0.70
CA HIS A 36 -1.51 6.11 -1.55
C HIS A 36 -0.34 5.33 -0.96
N GLY A 37 0.22 5.77 0.17
CA GLY A 37 1.39 5.13 0.79
C GLY A 37 1.14 3.68 1.21
N ILE A 38 -0.13 3.26 1.31
CA ILE A 38 -0.52 1.87 1.52
C ILE A 38 -0.09 0.96 0.37
N ALA A 39 0.19 1.51 -0.83
CA ALA A 39 0.76 0.77 -1.95
C ALA A 39 2.00 -0.05 -1.57
N GLY A 40 2.83 0.45 -0.64
CA GLY A 40 4.02 -0.28 -0.16
C GLY A 40 3.71 -1.50 0.70
N LEU A 41 2.50 -1.61 1.24
CA LEU A 41 2.06 -2.73 2.07
C LEU A 41 1.31 -3.81 1.27
N LEU A 42 0.82 -3.51 0.06
CA LEU A 42 -0.02 -4.42 -0.74
C LEU A 42 0.60 -5.80 -0.93
N ASN A 43 1.90 -5.85 -1.21
CA ASN A 43 2.62 -7.10 -1.48
C ASN A 43 3.51 -7.56 -0.30
N ALA A 44 3.47 -6.87 0.84
CA ALA A 44 4.27 -7.23 2.00
C ALA A 44 3.68 -8.49 2.67
N LYS A 45 4.50 -9.53 2.78
CA LYS A 45 4.11 -10.85 3.33
C LYS A 45 4.97 -11.21 4.53
N ASN A 46 4.33 -11.75 5.58
CA ASN A 46 5.04 -12.25 6.74
C ASN A 46 5.85 -13.52 6.44
N SER A 47 6.59 -14.03 7.43
CA SER A 47 7.42 -15.23 7.32
C SER A 47 6.66 -16.52 6.91
N LYS A 48 5.32 -16.52 7.01
CA LYS A 48 4.44 -17.62 6.59
C LYS A 48 3.84 -17.40 5.20
N GLY A 49 4.25 -16.35 4.50
CA GLY A 49 3.76 -16.01 3.16
C GLY A 49 2.36 -15.38 3.12
N ARG A 50 1.76 -15.04 4.26
CA ARG A 50 0.46 -14.33 4.31
C ARG A 50 0.68 -12.82 4.21
N PHE A 51 -0.23 -12.11 3.55
CA PHE A 51 -0.13 -10.66 3.48
C PHE A 51 -0.27 -10.08 4.89
N ILE A 52 0.54 -9.07 5.19
CA ILE A 52 0.49 -8.41 6.50
C ILE A 52 -0.84 -7.69 6.68
N ILE A 53 -1.39 -7.15 5.58
CA ILE A 53 -2.61 -6.37 5.55
C ILE A 53 -3.89 -7.17 5.87
N ASP A 54 -3.89 -8.49 5.67
CA ASP A 54 -5.07 -9.38 5.85
C ASP A 54 -5.68 -9.31 7.26
N GLN A 55 -4.90 -8.89 8.26
CA GLN A 55 -5.30 -8.88 9.66
C GLN A 55 -5.79 -7.51 10.16
N TYR A 56 -5.85 -6.50 9.28
CA TYR A 56 -6.10 -5.12 9.68
C TYR A 56 -7.24 -4.48 8.90
N HIS A 57 -7.99 -3.61 9.58
CA HIS A 57 -8.88 -2.66 8.93
C HIS A 57 -8.05 -1.49 8.40
N LEU A 58 -8.18 -1.21 7.11
CA LEU A 58 -7.37 -0.22 6.41
C LEU A 58 -8.24 0.92 5.88
N THR A 59 -7.62 2.07 5.68
CA THR A 59 -8.17 3.20 4.94
C THR A 59 -7.10 3.75 4.04
N GLY A 60 -7.46 4.21 2.84
CA GLY A 60 -6.50 4.73 1.85
C GLY A 60 -7.17 5.77 0.98
N PHE A 61 -6.46 6.23 -0.06
CA PHE A 61 -7.05 7.12 -1.04
C PHE A 61 -8.22 6.43 -1.77
N SER A 62 -9.34 7.10 -1.91
CA SER A 62 -10.56 6.55 -2.51
C SER A 62 -10.58 6.72 -4.02
N ASN A 63 -11.34 5.84 -4.69
CA ASN A 63 -11.60 5.96 -6.12
C ASN A 63 -12.27 7.30 -6.49
N VAL A 64 -13.09 7.85 -5.58
CA VAL A 64 -13.75 9.15 -5.77
C VAL A 64 -12.72 10.28 -5.75
N GLU A 65 -11.78 10.26 -4.81
CA GLU A 65 -10.71 11.25 -4.75
C GLU A 65 -9.80 11.20 -6.00
N ASP A 66 -9.56 10.01 -6.58
CA ASP A 66 -8.80 9.87 -7.83
C ASP A 66 -9.47 10.50 -9.05
N VAL A 67 -10.81 10.47 -9.08
CA VAL A 67 -11.60 11.15 -10.11
C VAL A 67 -11.50 12.67 -9.91
N LEU A 68 -11.70 13.15 -8.68
CA LEU A 68 -11.66 14.58 -8.35
C LEU A 68 -10.26 15.19 -8.57
N ALA A 69 -9.21 14.41 -8.34
CA ALA A 69 -7.84 14.81 -8.60
C ALA A 69 -7.46 14.77 -10.10
N ASN A 70 -8.37 14.34 -10.98
CA ASN A 70 -8.12 14.12 -12.41
C ASN A 70 -6.92 13.18 -12.66
N ARG A 71 -6.86 12.09 -11.88
CA ARG A 71 -5.78 11.08 -11.95
C ARG A 71 -6.25 9.69 -12.36
N LYS A 72 -7.55 9.42 -12.30
CA LYS A 72 -8.16 8.12 -12.67
C LYS A 72 -7.60 7.48 -13.96
N ASN A 73 -7.33 8.26 -15.01
CA ASN A 73 -6.87 7.74 -16.31
C ASN A 73 -5.34 7.76 -16.48
N VAL A 74 -4.61 8.20 -15.46
CA VAL A 74 -3.14 8.30 -15.46
C VAL A 74 -2.53 7.22 -14.58
N VAL A 75 -3.24 6.83 -13.52
CA VAL A 75 -2.84 5.77 -12.61
C VAL A 75 -2.96 4.39 -13.27
N PRO A 76 -2.06 3.43 -12.96
CA PRO A 76 -2.03 2.12 -13.63
C PRO A 76 -3.17 1.20 -13.19
N PHE A 77 -3.77 1.47 -12.03
CA PHE A 77 -4.90 0.74 -11.49
C PHE A 77 -5.68 1.63 -10.51
N LYS A 78 -6.91 1.22 -10.17
CA LYS A 78 -7.73 1.87 -9.16
C LYS A 78 -7.25 1.45 -7.77
N PHE A 79 -6.74 2.41 -7.01
CA PHE A 79 -6.05 2.10 -5.77
C PHE A 79 -6.95 1.46 -4.70
N GLU A 80 -8.16 1.99 -4.50
CA GLU A 80 -9.10 1.46 -3.52
C GLU A 80 -9.56 0.03 -3.85
N ASP A 81 -9.74 -0.27 -5.14
CA ASP A 81 -10.15 -1.60 -5.60
C ASP A 81 -9.02 -2.62 -5.36
N GLU A 82 -7.76 -2.23 -5.57
CA GLU A 82 -6.60 -3.11 -5.35
C GLU A 82 -6.38 -3.43 -3.86
N ILE A 83 -6.62 -2.48 -2.95
CA ILE A 83 -6.53 -2.72 -1.50
C ILE A 83 -7.61 -3.72 -1.01
N LYS A 84 -8.75 -3.79 -1.70
CA LYS A 84 -9.89 -4.64 -1.31
C LYS A 84 -9.83 -6.07 -1.83
N ARG A 85 -8.87 -6.40 -2.70
CA ARG A 85 -8.72 -7.72 -3.34
C ARG A 85 -8.12 -8.74 -2.38
#